data_AF-A0A966RAA0-F1
#
_entry.id   AF-A0A966RAA0-F1
#
_cell.length_a   1.000
_cell.length_b   1.000
_cell.length_c   1.000
_cell.angle_alpha   90.00
_cell.angle_beta   90.00
_cell.angle_gamma   90.00
#
_symmetry.space_group_name_H-M   'P 1'
#
loop_
_entity.id
_entity.type
_entity.pdbx_description
1 polymer ?
#
loop_
_entity_poly.entity_id
_entity_poly.type
_entity_poly.pdbx_seq_one_letter_code
_entity_poly.pdbx_strand_id
1 'polypeptide(L)'
;VQAACAIARLVMIYVPAGELRPLMALETAEAWVRQPEQLKAYAAQDASRIAGLASPAGCAALAAFLAGDSLAPPHLDPLTPLPHLAGLAAAGAVKLAAARRAPAEPNAELMRLLDAGFAVATGIDTWEEA
;
A
#
# COMPACT_ATOMS: atom_id res chain seq x y z
N VAL A 1 -5.76 -3.71 0.94
CA VAL A 1 -4.59 -3.04 1.54
C VAL A 1 -3.51 -4.05 1.96
N GLN A 2 -3.85 -5.12 2.68
CA GLN A 2 -2.92 -6.21 3.05
C GLN A 2 -1.99 -6.68 1.93
N ALA A 3 -2.55 -7.15 0.81
CA ALA A 3 -1.75 -7.59 -0.34
C ALA A 3 -0.80 -6.50 -0.89
N ALA A 4 -1.23 -5.23 -0.87
CA ALA A 4 -0.38 -4.12 -1.31
C ALA A 4 0.81 -3.89 -0.36
N CYS A 5 0.62 -4.06 0.95
CA CYS A 5 1.71 -3.98 1.93
C CYS A 5 2.73 -5.11 1.72
N ALA A 6 2.27 -6.36 1.61
CA ALA A 6 3.15 -7.51 1.35
C ALA A 6 3.96 -7.33 0.06
N ILE A 7 3.30 -6.97 -1.03
CA ILE A 7 3.96 -6.75 -2.32
C ILE A 7 4.93 -5.56 -2.26
N ALA A 8 4.57 -4.48 -1.55
CA ALA A 8 5.48 -3.35 -1.35
C ALA A 8 6.71 -3.74 -0.52
N ARG A 9 6.57 -4.65 0.45
CA ARG A 9 7.70 -5.18 1.24
C ARG A 9 8.72 -5.90 0.37
N LEU A 10 8.28 -6.75 -0.56
CA LEU A 10 9.16 -7.49 -1.48
C LEU A 10 10.11 -6.59 -2.28
N VAL A 11 9.69 -5.36 -2.58
CA VAL A 11 10.45 -4.41 -3.40
C VAL A 11 11.21 -3.37 -2.56
N MET A 12 11.19 -3.47 -1.24
CA MET A 12 11.99 -2.61 -0.36
C MET A 12 13.49 -2.83 -0.53
N ILE A 13 13.91 -4.00 -1.01
CA ILE A 13 15.32 -4.28 -1.33
C ILE A 13 15.90 -3.33 -2.40
N TYR A 14 15.04 -2.69 -3.20
CA TYR A 14 15.44 -1.74 -4.24
C TYR A 14 15.44 -0.29 -3.74
N VAL A 15 15.10 -0.05 -2.48
CA VAL A 15 15.16 1.29 -1.86
C VAL A 15 16.61 1.59 -1.49
N PRO A 16 17.18 2.73 -1.91
CA PRO A 16 18.55 3.10 -1.58
C PRO A 16 18.80 3.13 -0.07
N ALA A 17 20.01 2.75 0.36
CA ALA A 17 20.39 2.83 1.77
C ALA A 17 20.27 4.27 2.30
N GLY A 18 19.64 4.42 3.46
CA GLY A 18 19.37 5.73 4.08
C GLY A 18 18.07 6.40 3.63
N GLU A 19 17.36 5.86 2.62
CA GLU A 19 16.06 6.38 2.20
C GLU A 19 14.94 5.77 3.05
N LEU A 20 14.50 6.50 4.08
CA LEU A 20 13.54 6.02 5.07
C LEU A 20 12.08 6.26 4.69
N ARG A 21 11.78 7.17 3.76
CA ARG A 21 10.39 7.58 3.48
C ARG A 21 9.50 6.41 3.02
N PRO A 22 9.93 5.52 2.10
CA PRO A 22 9.14 4.37 1.71
C PRO A 22 8.92 3.37 2.85
N LEU A 23 9.91 3.18 3.72
CA LEU A 23 9.78 2.29 4.87
C LEU A 23 8.72 2.82 5.85
N MET A 24 8.78 4.10 6.20
CA MET A 24 7.79 4.74 7.07
C MET A 24 6.37 4.64 6.48
N ALA A 25 6.21 4.84 5.17
CA ALA A 25 4.92 4.69 4.51
C ALA A 25 4.39 3.25 4.63
N LEU A 26 5.23 2.26 4.38
CA LEU A 26 4.86 0.86 4.47
C LEU A 26 4.47 0.47 5.91
N GLU A 27 5.30 0.80 6.89
CA GLU A 27 5.04 0.48 8.30
C GLU A 27 3.75 1.13 8.82
N THR A 28 3.47 2.37 8.39
CA THR A 28 2.23 3.04 8.77
C THR A 28 1.00 2.39 8.13
N ALA A 29 1.11 1.98 6.86
CA ALA A 29 0.06 1.22 6.18
C ALA A 29 -0.22 -0.13 6.87
N GLU A 30 0.83 -0.84 7.28
CA GLU A 30 0.71 -2.08 8.03
C GLU A 30 0.13 -1.88 9.42
N ALA A 31 0.47 -0.80 10.11
CA ALA A 31 -0.12 -0.47 11.39
C ALA A 31 -1.64 -0.30 11.29
N TRP A 32 -2.13 0.31 10.21
CA TRP A 32 -3.56 0.37 9.90
C TRP A 32 -4.14 -1.00 9.55
N VAL A 33 -3.45 -1.81 8.75
CA VAL A 33 -3.91 -3.17 8.41
C VAL A 33 -4.09 -4.04 9.67
N ARG A 34 -3.18 -3.95 10.64
CA ARG A 34 -3.27 -4.69 11.91
C ARG A 34 -4.43 -4.21 12.78
N GLN A 35 -4.75 -2.92 12.72
CA GLN A 35 -5.80 -2.30 13.53
C GLN A 35 -6.36 -1.09 12.76
N PRO A 36 -7.49 -1.24 12.05
CA PRO A 36 -7.99 -0.24 11.11
C PRO A 36 -8.68 0.92 11.83
N GLU A 37 -7.87 1.79 12.43
CA GLU A 37 -8.30 3.00 13.12
C GLU A 37 -8.11 4.23 12.23
N GLN A 38 -9.05 5.18 12.32
CA GLN A 38 -9.00 6.40 11.51
C GLN A 38 -7.75 7.25 11.77
N LEU A 39 -7.24 7.30 13.01
CA LEU A 39 -5.98 8.00 13.31
C LEU A 39 -4.78 7.39 12.54
N LYS A 40 -4.76 6.07 12.37
CA LYS A 40 -3.72 5.37 11.61
C LYS A 40 -3.90 5.56 10.11
N ALA A 41 -5.15 5.70 9.63
CA ALA A 41 -5.44 6.08 8.26
C ALA A 41 -4.88 7.48 7.93
N TYR A 42 -5.05 8.46 8.82
CA TYR A 42 -4.45 9.79 8.65
C TYR A 42 -2.92 9.76 8.70
N ALA A 43 -2.33 9.00 9.63
CA ALA A 43 -0.88 8.83 9.66
C ALA A 43 -0.35 8.22 8.34
N ALA A 44 -1.08 7.25 7.76
CA ALA A 44 -0.73 6.64 6.49
C ALA A 44 -0.84 7.65 5.33
N GLN A 45 -1.81 8.57 5.36
CA GLN A 45 -1.91 9.66 4.38
C GLN A 45 -0.66 10.56 4.40
N ASP A 46 -0.22 10.97 5.60
CA ASP A 46 0.96 11.82 5.74
C ASP A 46 2.23 11.09 5.27
N ALA A 47 2.41 9.84 5.68
CA ALA A 47 3.55 9.03 5.25
C ALA A 47 3.54 8.80 3.72
N SER A 48 2.36 8.56 3.13
CA SER A 48 2.17 8.46 1.67
C SER A 48 2.61 9.75 0.97
N ARG A 49 2.22 10.91 1.48
CA ARG A 49 2.55 12.22 0.89
C ARG A 49 4.05 12.47 0.90
N ILE A 50 4.74 12.07 1.98
CA ILE A 50 6.19 12.22 2.13
C ILE A 50 6.95 11.24 1.21
N ALA A 51 6.52 9.98 1.15
CA ALA A 51 7.14 8.94 0.31
C ALA A 51 6.87 9.14 -1.19
N GLY A 52 5.74 9.78 -1.53
CA GLY A 52 5.31 10.04 -2.89
C GLY A 52 4.71 8.81 -3.59
N LEU A 53 3.87 9.07 -4.59
CA LEU A 53 3.11 8.04 -5.32
C LEU A 53 3.89 7.38 -6.46
N ALA A 54 5.17 7.74 -6.65
CA ALA A 54 6.10 6.98 -7.48
C ALA A 54 6.73 5.79 -6.73
N SER A 55 6.32 5.58 -5.47
CA SER A 55 6.76 4.46 -4.63
C SER A 55 5.63 3.47 -4.37
N PRO A 56 5.88 2.15 -4.48
CA PRO A 56 4.91 1.12 -4.09
C PRO A 56 4.41 1.31 -2.66
N ALA A 57 5.30 1.63 -1.72
CA ALA A 57 4.96 1.86 -0.33
C ALA A 57 4.09 3.10 -0.12
N GLY A 58 4.35 4.19 -0.83
CA GLY A 58 3.49 5.38 -0.82
C GLY A 58 2.08 5.06 -1.32
N CYS A 59 1.95 4.31 -2.42
CA CYS A 59 0.65 3.87 -2.90
C CYS A 59 -0.06 2.92 -1.91
N ALA A 60 0.67 2.04 -1.21
CA ALA A 60 0.09 1.18 -0.18
C ALA A 60 -0.43 1.99 1.02
N ALA A 61 0.32 3.00 1.45
CA ALA A 61 -0.10 3.92 2.51
C ALA A 61 -1.31 4.77 2.10
N LEU A 62 -1.35 5.23 0.84
CA LEU A 62 -2.55 5.88 0.29
C LEU A 62 -3.75 4.95 0.30
N ALA A 63 -3.56 3.68 -0.05
CA ALA A 63 -4.63 2.69 -0.03
C ALA A 63 -5.19 2.46 1.37
N ALA A 64 -4.35 2.50 2.41
CA ALA A 64 -4.78 2.43 3.81
C ALA A 64 -5.64 3.65 4.20
N PHE A 65 -5.20 4.86 3.82
CA PHE A 65 -5.99 6.08 4.05
C PHE A 65 -7.36 6.04 3.35
N LEU A 66 -7.38 5.66 2.07
CA LEU A 66 -8.60 5.58 1.26
C LEU A 66 -9.54 4.44 1.68
N ALA A 67 -9.05 3.49 2.48
CA ALA A 67 -9.85 2.43 3.08
C ALA A 67 -10.36 2.78 4.49
N GLY A 68 -9.93 3.92 5.05
CA GLY A 68 -10.44 4.43 6.31
C GLY A 68 -11.88 4.96 6.19
N ASP A 69 -12.38 5.53 7.29
CA ASP A 69 -13.77 5.96 7.39
C ASP A 69 -14.02 7.35 6.78
N SER A 70 -12.99 8.20 6.72
CA SER A 70 -13.09 9.58 6.27
C SER A 70 -11.88 10.07 5.47
N LEU A 71 -12.15 10.81 4.41
CA LEU A 71 -11.18 11.58 3.63
C LEU A 71 -11.01 13.02 4.14
N ALA A 72 -11.97 13.51 4.92
CA ALA A 72 -11.95 14.86 5.44
C ALA A 72 -10.88 15.00 6.54
N PRO A 73 -10.27 16.18 6.70
CA PRO A 73 -9.47 16.51 7.87
C PRO A 73 -10.24 16.25 9.19
N PRO A 74 -9.56 15.94 10.30
CA PRO A 74 -10.21 15.56 11.57
C PRO A 74 -11.19 16.59 12.17
N HIS A 75 -11.10 17.86 11.75
CA HIS A 75 -11.89 18.98 12.29
C HIS A 75 -13.08 19.35 11.40
N LEU A 76 -13.30 18.64 10.30
CA LEU A 76 -14.41 18.85 9.37
C LEU A 76 -15.37 17.65 9.41
N ASP A 77 -16.55 17.84 8.82
CA ASP A 77 -17.52 16.77 8.69
C ASP A 77 -16.94 15.57 7.92
N PRO A 78 -17.15 14.32 8.40
CA PRO A 78 -16.61 13.14 7.76
C PRO A 78 -17.04 13.02 6.29
N LEU A 79 -16.06 12.80 5.42
CA LEU A 79 -16.29 12.53 3.99
C LEU A 79 -15.99 11.07 3.70
N THR A 80 -17.02 10.24 3.59
CA THR A 80 -16.86 8.80 3.35
C THR A 80 -16.18 8.54 1.99
N PRO A 81 -15.09 7.74 1.95
CA PRO A 81 -14.46 7.37 0.68
C PRO A 81 -15.38 6.54 -0.22
N LEU A 82 -15.21 6.66 -1.53
CA LEU A 82 -15.86 5.75 -2.47
C LEU A 82 -15.22 4.34 -2.36
N PRO A 83 -16.01 3.24 -2.39
CA PRO A 83 -15.51 1.90 -2.09
C PRO A 83 -14.34 1.40 -2.97
N HIS A 84 -14.20 1.92 -4.18
CA HIS A 84 -13.18 1.48 -5.14
C HIS A 84 -11.85 2.24 -5.03
N LEU A 85 -11.77 3.34 -4.26
CA LEU A 85 -10.58 4.20 -4.21
C LEU A 85 -9.37 3.48 -3.61
N ALA A 86 -9.56 2.76 -2.50
CA ALA A 86 -8.51 1.95 -1.89
C ALA A 86 -7.99 0.87 -2.86
N GLY A 87 -8.89 0.28 -3.65
CA GLY A 87 -8.54 -0.70 -4.69
C GLY A 87 -7.65 -0.11 -5.78
N LEU A 88 -7.96 1.11 -6.24
CA LEU A 88 -7.15 1.82 -7.24
C LEU A 88 -5.73 2.14 -6.73
N ALA A 89 -5.62 2.64 -5.50
CA ALA A 89 -4.32 2.92 -4.88
C ALA A 89 -3.51 1.63 -4.65
N ALA A 90 -4.15 0.56 -4.18
CA ALA A 90 -3.53 -0.75 -4.03
C ALA A 90 -3.03 -1.29 -5.38
N ALA A 91 -3.82 -1.18 -6.45
CA ALA A 91 -3.40 -1.58 -7.79
C ALA A 91 -2.19 -0.76 -8.29
N GLY A 92 -2.12 0.53 -7.95
CA GLY A 92 -0.94 1.37 -8.21
C GLY A 92 0.31 0.83 -7.52
N ALA A 93 0.20 0.44 -6.25
CA ALA A 93 1.31 -0.16 -5.50
C ALA A 93 1.84 -1.43 -6.17
N VAL A 94 0.94 -2.35 -6.56
CA VAL A 94 1.30 -3.61 -7.21
C VAL A 94 1.94 -3.39 -8.58
N LYS A 95 1.38 -2.49 -9.40
CA LYS A 95 1.95 -2.16 -10.73
C LYS A 95 3.36 -1.57 -10.62
N LEU A 96 3.57 -0.66 -9.66
CA LEU A 96 4.90 -0.07 -9.43
C LEU A 96 5.88 -1.12 -8.89
N ALA A 97 5.43 -2.03 -8.03
CA ALA A 97 6.26 -3.12 -7.53
C ALA A 97 6.69 -4.05 -8.67
N ALA A 98 5.77 -4.43 -9.55
CA ALA A 98 6.07 -5.24 -10.73
C ALA A 98 7.13 -4.57 -11.63
N ALA A 99 6.96 -3.27 -11.91
CA ALA A 99 7.89 -2.49 -12.72
C ALA A 99 9.29 -2.39 -12.11
N ARG A 100 9.39 -2.33 -10.77
CA ARG A 100 10.68 -2.31 -10.06
C ARG A 100 11.36 -3.68 -10.03
N ARG A 101 10.60 -4.75 -9.81
CA ARG A 101 11.13 -6.11 -9.67
C ARG A 101 11.56 -6.71 -11.00
N ALA A 102 10.79 -6.47 -12.06
CA ALA A 102 11.05 -7.00 -13.39
C ALA A 102 10.88 -5.91 -14.47
N PRO A 103 11.80 -4.95 -14.58
CA PRO A 103 11.68 -3.83 -15.53
C PRO A 103 11.65 -4.27 -16.99
N ALA A 104 12.22 -5.44 -17.33
CA ALA A 104 12.19 -6.00 -18.68
C ALA A 104 10.84 -6.62 -19.05
N GLU A 105 10.09 -7.16 -18.07
CA GLU A 105 8.84 -7.88 -18.29
C GLU A 105 7.77 -7.51 -17.23
N PRO A 106 7.41 -6.23 -17.08
CA PRO A 106 6.60 -5.76 -15.97
C PRO A 106 5.18 -6.35 -15.97
N ASN A 107 4.64 -6.68 -17.15
CA ASN A 107 3.29 -7.26 -17.26
C ASN A 107 3.26 -8.72 -16.78
N ALA A 108 4.28 -9.52 -17.09
CA ALA A 108 4.36 -10.91 -16.63
C ALA A 108 4.53 -10.97 -15.11
N GLU A 109 5.34 -10.05 -14.56
CA GLU A 109 5.50 -9.91 -13.12
C GLU A 109 4.22 -9.42 -12.43
N LEU A 110 3.51 -8.47 -13.03
CA LEU A 110 2.24 -7.98 -12.52
C LEU A 110 1.23 -9.12 -12.36
N MET A 111 1.12 -10.02 -13.34
CA MET A 111 0.22 -11.17 -13.24
C MET A 111 0.59 -12.08 -12.07
N ARG A 112 1.88 -12.37 -11.87
CA ARG A 112 2.36 -13.17 -10.73
C ARG A 112 2.04 -12.51 -9.39
N LEU A 113 2.22 -11.19 -9.28
CA LEU A 113 1.92 -10.44 -8.06
C LEU A 113 0.42 -10.36 -7.79
N LEU A 114 -0.42 -10.30 -8.83
CA LEU A 114 -1.87 -10.36 -8.68
C LEU A 114 -2.31 -11.73 -8.13
N ASP A 115 -1.76 -12.82 -8.67
CA ASP A 115 -2.05 -14.17 -8.18
C ASP A 115 -1.66 -14.32 -6.69
N ALA A 116 -0.48 -13.85 -6.29
CA ALA A 116 -0.05 -13.82 -4.89
C ALA A 116 -0.97 -12.95 -4.02
N GLY A 117 -1.39 -11.79 -4.53
CA GLY A 117 -2.32 -10.91 -3.84
C GLY A 117 -3.70 -11.54 -3.62
N PHE A 118 -4.19 -12.31 -4.59
CA PHE A 118 -5.43 -13.08 -4.45
C PHE A 118 -5.29 -14.19 -3.41
N ALA A 119 -4.18 -14.94 -3.41
CA ALA A 119 -3.93 -15.97 -2.41
C ALA A 119 -3.99 -15.42 -0.98
N VAL A 120 -3.32 -14.28 -0.74
CA VAL A 120 -3.39 -13.53 0.53
C VAL A 120 -4.81 -13.10 0.86
N ALA A 121 -5.55 -12.51 -0.10
CA ALA A 121 -6.90 -12.02 0.13
C ALA A 121 -7.91 -13.15 0.44
N THR A 122 -7.69 -14.34 -0.09
CA THR A 122 -8.50 -15.53 0.19
C THR A 122 -8.06 -16.30 1.43
N GLY A 123 -6.98 -15.89 2.09
CA GLY A 123 -6.42 -16.55 3.28
C GLY A 123 -5.71 -17.88 2.98
N ILE A 124 -5.30 -18.10 1.72
CA ILE A 124 -4.49 -19.25 1.32
C ILE A 124 -3.05 -19.05 1.79
N ASP A 125 -2.56 -17.80 1.75
CA ASP A 125 -1.24 -17.39 2.26
C ASP A 125 -1.39 -16.30 3.32
N THR A 126 -0.43 -16.24 4.25
CA THR A 126 -0.32 -15.15 5.23
C THR A 126 0.61 -14.07 4.69
N TRP A 127 0.20 -12.80 4.80
CA TRP A 127 0.98 -11.66 4.31
C TRP A 127 2.23 -11.36 5.16
N GLU A 128 2.38 -12.01 6.32
CA GLU A 128 3.52 -11.85 7.22
C GLU A 128 4.74 -12.68 6.79
N GLU A 129 4.54 -13.69 5.93
CA GLU A 129 5.59 -14.61 5.45
C GLU A 129 6.02 -14.34 4.00
N ALA A 130 5.44 -13.30 3.36
CA ALA A 130 5.69 -12.92 1.97
C ALA A 130 6.82 -11.89 1.79
#